data_AF-A0A3P6SKX4-F1
#
_entry.id   AF-A0A3P6SKX4-F1
#
_cell.length_a   1.000
_cell.length_b   1.000
_cell.length_c   1.000
_cell.angle_alpha   90.00
_cell.angle_beta   90.00
_cell.angle_gamma   90.00
#
_symmetry.space_group_name_H-M   'P 1'
#
loop_
_entity.id
_entity.type
_entity.pdbx_description
1 polymer ?
#
loop_
_entity_poly.entity_id
_entity_poly.type
_entity_poly.pdbx_seq_one_letter_code
_entity_poly.pdbx_strand_id
1 'polypeptide(L)'
;MLNDPDTKIPTLRVLIEMTESQYTSLGLALRHTFFTTIKDMGCEELSVKWLNVLSEYGKTITGFEKEMDVLVASWIEETLLAKDHPQALLVLQLAQHLIQHNSAFIGEEYMKSIVHAVCVRACKTMDPLISHCLDVLDNVLKYG
;
A
#
# COMPACT_ATOMS: atom_id res chain seq x y z
N MET A 1 -10.06 16.77 -15.86
CA MET A 1 -11.12 16.42 -14.88
C MET A 1 -10.59 16.22 -13.46
N LEU A 2 -9.34 15.81 -13.23
CA LEU A 2 -8.77 15.73 -11.88
C LEU A 2 -8.17 17.05 -11.34
N ASN A 3 -8.21 18.13 -12.13
CA ASN A 3 -7.57 19.42 -11.81
C ASN A 3 -8.50 20.41 -11.10
N ASP A 4 -9.80 20.11 -11.03
CA ASP A 4 -10.77 20.91 -10.31
C ASP A 4 -11.00 20.26 -8.91
N PRO A 5 -10.63 20.94 -7.81
CA PRO A 5 -10.73 20.40 -6.46
C PRO A 5 -12.14 19.89 -6.11
N ASP A 6 -13.18 20.58 -6.60
CA ASP A 6 -14.58 20.29 -6.26
C ASP A 6 -15.09 19.01 -6.93
N THR A 7 -14.49 18.61 -8.05
CA THR A 7 -14.86 17.38 -8.76
C THR A 7 -13.86 16.23 -8.57
N LYS A 8 -12.66 16.51 -8.03
CA LYS A 8 -11.60 15.52 -7.79
C LYS A 8 -12.09 14.39 -6.86
N ILE A 9 -12.61 14.72 -5.69
CA ILE A 9 -13.03 13.72 -4.68
C ILE A 9 -14.18 12.83 -5.20
N PRO A 10 -15.29 13.37 -5.75
CA PRO A 10 -16.34 12.55 -6.34
C PRO A 10 -15.84 11.66 -7.48
N THR A 11 -14.98 12.18 -8.35
CA THR A 11 -14.41 11.42 -9.48
C THR A 11 -13.57 10.25 -8.97
N LEU A 12 -12.71 10.47 -7.96
CA LEU A 12 -11.90 9.41 -7.36
C LEU A 12 -12.76 8.33 -6.72
N ARG A 13 -13.85 8.69 -6.02
CA ARG A 13 -14.77 7.71 -5.44
C ARG A 13 -15.41 6.82 -6.51
N VAL A 14 -15.82 7.41 -7.64
CA VAL A 14 -16.35 6.65 -8.78
C VAL A 14 -15.29 5.72 -9.37
N LEU A 15 -14.04 6.19 -9.51
CA LEU A 15 -12.94 5.36 -10.02
C LEU A 15 -12.62 4.19 -9.09
N ILE A 16 -12.63 4.39 -7.78
CA ILE A 16 -12.44 3.33 -6.78
C ILE A 16 -13.55 2.28 -6.90
N GLU A 17 -14.81 2.71 -6.93
CA GLU A 17 -15.97 1.82 -7.06
C GLU A 17 -15.96 1.03 -8.38
N MET A 18 -15.57 1.69 -9.47
CA MET A 18 -15.38 1.04 -10.77
C MET A 18 -14.24 0.03 -10.73
N THR A 19 -13.14 0.37 -10.05
CA THR A 19 -12.01 -0.54 -9.88
C THR A 19 -12.44 -1.78 -9.10
N GLU A 20 -13.25 -1.61 -8.05
CA GLU A 20 -13.76 -2.70 -7.22
C GLU A 20 -14.70 -3.63 -7.99
N SER A 21 -15.69 -3.04 -8.67
CA SER A 21 -16.70 -3.79 -9.43
C SER A 21 -16.14 -4.48 -10.68
N GLN A 22 -15.04 -3.97 -11.25
CA GLN A 22 -14.51 -4.47 -12.53
C GLN A 22 -13.08 -5.01 -12.43
N TYR A 23 -12.55 -5.25 -11.23
CA TYR A 23 -11.11 -5.53 -11.04
C TYR A 23 -10.57 -6.68 -11.93
N THR A 24 -11.37 -7.74 -12.15
CA THR A 24 -11.01 -8.89 -13.00
C THR A 24 -11.02 -8.58 -14.49
N SER A 25 -11.77 -7.56 -14.90
CA SER A 25 -11.92 -7.13 -16.30
C SER A 25 -10.98 -5.99 -16.66
N LEU A 26 -10.27 -5.41 -15.68
CA LEU A 26 -9.32 -4.32 -15.92
C LEU A 26 -8.09 -4.85 -16.68
N GLY A 27 -7.92 -4.39 -17.91
CA GLY A 27 -6.72 -4.66 -18.70
C GLY A 27 -5.45 -4.08 -18.06
N LEU A 28 -4.30 -4.70 -18.35
CA LEU A 28 -2.99 -4.36 -17.76
C LEU A 28 -2.62 -2.88 -17.91
N ALA A 29 -2.88 -2.29 -19.09
CA ALA A 29 -2.57 -0.88 -19.34
C ALA A 29 -3.34 0.07 -18.41
N LEU A 30 -4.62 -0.23 -18.15
CA LEU A 30 -5.46 0.58 -17.27
C LEU A 30 -5.07 0.37 -15.79
N ARG A 31 -4.76 -0.87 -15.39
CA ARG A 31 -4.22 -1.16 -14.05
C ARG A 31 -2.94 -0.37 -13.77
N HIS A 32 -2.01 -0.37 -14.73
CA HIS A 32 -0.77 0.42 -14.63
C HIS A 32 -1.04 1.94 -14.55
N THR A 33 -2.00 2.44 -15.33
CA THR A 33 -2.40 3.85 -15.32
C THR A 33 -2.99 4.26 -13.98
N PHE A 34 -3.87 3.42 -13.40
CA PHE A 34 -4.43 3.64 -12.07
C PHE A 34 -3.35 3.61 -11.00
N PHE A 35 -2.46 2.61 -11.03
CA PHE A 35 -1.33 2.54 -10.12
C PHE A 35 -0.44 3.79 -10.19
N THR A 36 -0.10 4.26 -11.38
CA THR A 36 0.70 5.49 -11.56
C THR A 36 -0.02 6.71 -10.97
N THR A 37 -1.32 6.82 -11.21
CA THR A 37 -2.15 7.91 -10.66
C THR A 37 -2.20 7.86 -9.13
N ILE A 38 -2.35 6.66 -8.55
CA ILE A 38 -2.33 6.43 -7.10
C ILE A 38 -0.98 6.85 -6.50
N LYS A 39 0.12 6.47 -7.14
CA LYS A 39 1.48 6.83 -6.72
C LYS A 39 1.65 8.36 -6.69
N ASP A 40 1.20 9.05 -7.74
CA ASP A 40 1.30 10.51 -7.85
C ASP A 40 0.44 11.25 -6.80
N MET A 41 -0.60 10.61 -6.27
CA MET A 41 -1.43 11.17 -5.20
C MET A 41 -0.77 11.09 -3.80
N GLY A 42 0.24 10.24 -3.62
CA GLY A 42 0.86 10.02 -2.31
C GLY A 42 0.00 9.20 -1.33
N CYS A 43 0.35 9.21 -0.04
CA CYS A 43 -0.29 8.37 0.99
C CYS A 43 -1.56 9.00 1.62
N GLU A 44 -2.58 9.23 0.79
CA GLU A 44 -3.89 9.75 1.21
C GLU A 44 -4.93 8.64 1.40
N GLU A 45 -6.03 8.93 2.11
CA GLU A 45 -7.11 7.95 2.37
C GLU A 45 -7.64 7.30 1.08
N LEU A 46 -7.90 8.11 0.05
CA LEU A 46 -8.47 7.62 -1.21
C LEU A 46 -7.45 6.86 -2.05
N SER A 47 -6.17 7.26 -2.07
CA SER A 47 -5.14 6.52 -2.81
C SER A 47 -4.85 5.17 -2.16
N VAL A 48 -4.78 5.10 -0.82
CA VAL A 48 -4.62 3.83 -0.08
C VAL A 48 -5.81 2.91 -0.32
N LYS A 49 -7.05 3.45 -0.26
CA LYS A 49 -8.25 2.67 -0.58
C LYS A 49 -8.22 2.16 -2.02
N TRP A 50 -7.87 3.02 -2.97
CA TRP A 50 -7.80 2.64 -4.37
C TRP A 50 -6.76 1.56 -4.63
N LEU A 51 -5.57 1.67 -4.02
CA LEU A 51 -4.52 0.67 -4.16
C LEU A 51 -4.94 -0.68 -3.59
N ASN A 52 -5.57 -0.69 -2.41
CA ASN A 52 -6.12 -1.91 -1.82
C ASN A 52 -7.09 -2.60 -2.78
N VAL A 53 -8.04 -1.86 -3.36
CA VAL A 53 -8.98 -2.43 -4.32
C VAL A 53 -8.28 -2.91 -5.60
N LEU A 54 -7.39 -2.09 -6.18
CA LEU A 54 -6.67 -2.41 -7.42
C LEU A 54 -5.81 -3.68 -7.27
N SER A 55 -5.22 -3.86 -6.10
CA SER A 55 -4.30 -4.97 -5.79
C SER A 55 -4.96 -6.17 -5.13
N GLU A 56 -6.29 -6.19 -4.97
CA GLU A 56 -6.99 -7.22 -4.18
C GLU A 56 -6.36 -7.37 -2.79
N TYR A 57 -6.18 -6.22 -2.10
CA TYR A 57 -5.52 -6.05 -0.81
C TYR A 57 -4.09 -6.58 -0.77
N GLY A 58 -3.29 -6.30 -1.82
CA GLY A 58 -1.87 -6.69 -1.90
C GLY A 58 -1.61 -8.07 -2.49
N LYS A 59 -2.66 -8.83 -2.84
CA LYS A 59 -2.54 -10.19 -3.39
C LYS A 59 -2.21 -10.22 -4.89
N THR A 60 -2.79 -9.33 -5.68
CA THR A 60 -2.70 -9.33 -7.14
C THR A 60 -2.07 -8.03 -7.65
N ILE A 61 -0.78 -8.07 -7.99
CA ILE A 61 0.01 -6.88 -8.38
C ILE A 61 0.35 -6.79 -9.88
N THR A 62 -0.21 -7.70 -10.69
CA THR A 62 0.07 -7.76 -12.12
C THR A 62 -0.24 -6.44 -12.83
N GLY A 63 0.75 -5.94 -13.57
CA GLY A 63 0.72 -4.68 -14.30
C GLY A 63 1.45 -3.53 -13.60
N PHE A 64 1.90 -3.73 -12.36
CA PHE A 64 2.65 -2.74 -11.58
C PHE A 64 3.61 -3.39 -10.57
N GLU A 65 3.92 -4.67 -10.74
CA GLU A 65 4.71 -5.45 -9.78
C GLU A 65 6.12 -4.91 -9.53
N LYS A 66 6.72 -4.21 -10.52
CA LYS A 66 8.07 -3.65 -10.44
C LYS A 66 8.20 -2.39 -9.61
N GLU A 67 7.09 -1.75 -9.28
CA GLU A 67 7.07 -0.47 -8.55
C GLU A 67 6.28 -0.57 -7.23
N MET A 68 5.62 -1.70 -6.99
CA MET A 68 4.77 -1.90 -5.83
C MET A 68 5.55 -1.92 -4.51
N ASP A 69 6.71 -2.59 -4.51
CA ASP A 69 7.59 -2.67 -3.35
C ASP A 69 8.17 -1.30 -2.98
N VAL A 70 8.60 -0.52 -3.99
CA VAL A 70 9.07 0.86 -3.82
C VAL A 70 8.00 1.72 -3.17
N LEU A 71 6.76 1.67 -3.68
CA LEU A 71 5.65 2.47 -3.17
C LEU A 71 5.31 2.07 -1.73
N VAL A 72 5.14 0.78 -1.46
CA VAL A 72 4.78 0.29 -0.12
C VAL A 72 5.86 0.58 0.90
N ALA A 73 7.14 0.41 0.56
CA ALA A 73 8.25 0.77 1.45
C ALA A 73 8.22 2.26 1.79
N SER A 74 8.02 3.13 0.78
CA SER A 74 7.92 4.58 1.00
C SER A 74 6.76 4.98 1.92
N TRP A 75 5.58 4.38 1.74
CA TRP A 75 4.42 4.65 2.59
C TRP A 75 4.59 4.07 4.00
N ILE A 76 5.24 2.92 4.16
CA ILE A 76 5.55 2.36 5.48
C ILE A 76 6.47 3.33 6.26
N GLU A 77 7.53 3.84 5.62
CA GLU A 77 8.40 4.84 6.25
C GLU A 77 7.64 6.12 6.61
N GLU A 78 6.88 6.67 5.67
CA GLU A 78 6.07 7.88 5.86
C GLU A 78 5.10 7.73 7.03
N THR A 79 4.33 6.65 7.05
CA THR A 79 3.21 6.49 7.99
C THR A 79 3.63 6.00 9.38
N LEU A 80 4.67 5.17 9.49
CA LEU A 80 5.10 4.63 10.79
C LEU A 80 6.04 5.55 11.55
N LEU A 81 6.88 6.30 10.83
CA LEU A 81 7.79 7.27 11.45
C LEU A 81 7.04 8.54 11.88
N ALA A 82 5.96 8.90 11.18
CA ALA A 82 5.03 9.93 11.62
C ALA A 82 4.29 9.56 12.92
N LYS A 83 3.94 10.58 13.70
CA LYS A 83 3.09 10.43 14.89
C LYS A 83 1.63 10.38 14.45
N ASP A 84 0.93 9.31 14.82
CA ASP A 84 -0.52 9.13 14.63
C ASP A 84 -1.01 9.34 13.18
N HIS A 85 -0.26 8.86 12.19
CA HIS A 85 -0.67 8.96 10.79
C HIS A 85 -1.95 8.13 10.55
N PRO A 86 -3.01 8.72 9.97
CA PRO A 86 -4.32 8.06 9.87
C PRO A 86 -4.30 6.80 8.99
N GLN A 87 -3.36 6.72 8.03
CA GLN A 87 -3.23 5.59 7.12
C GLN A 87 -2.31 4.46 7.61
N ALA A 88 -1.63 4.64 8.75
CA ALA A 88 -0.58 3.71 9.20
C ALA A 88 -1.05 2.26 9.31
N LEU A 89 -2.26 2.03 9.83
CA LEU A 89 -2.82 0.68 9.95
C LEU A 89 -3.08 0.05 8.58
N LEU A 90 -3.70 0.78 7.65
CA LEU A 90 -4.05 0.27 6.32
C LEU A 90 -2.80 -0.02 5.49
N VAL A 91 -1.77 0.82 5.61
CA VAL A 91 -0.49 0.62 4.92
C VAL A 91 0.25 -0.58 5.49
N LEU A 92 0.24 -0.79 6.82
CA LEU A 92 0.79 -2.00 7.46
C LEU A 92 0.11 -3.28 6.95
N GLN A 93 -1.22 -3.27 6.88
CA GLN A 93 -2.00 -4.41 6.38
C GLN A 93 -1.70 -4.69 4.90
N LEU A 94 -1.57 -3.64 4.08
CA LEU A 94 -1.17 -3.79 2.68
C LEU A 94 0.24 -4.40 2.56
N ALA A 95 1.21 -3.92 3.34
CA ALA A 95 2.57 -4.48 3.35
C ALA A 95 2.57 -5.95 3.80
N GLN A 96 1.80 -6.28 4.83
CA GLN A 96 1.65 -7.65 5.33
C GLN A 96 1.18 -8.60 4.22
N HIS A 97 0.11 -8.25 3.51
CA HIS A 97 -0.42 -9.07 2.42
C HIS A 97 0.48 -9.10 1.19
N LEU A 98 1.14 -7.98 0.87
CA LEU A 98 2.12 -7.94 -0.21
C LEU A 98 3.25 -8.92 0.04
N ILE A 99 3.82 -8.93 1.26
CA ILE A 99 4.88 -9.88 1.64
C ILE A 99 4.36 -11.32 1.58
N GLN A 100 3.15 -11.57 2.09
CA GLN A 100 2.56 -12.91 2.10
C GLN A 100 2.36 -13.51 0.71
N HIS A 101 1.98 -12.70 -0.27
CA HIS A 101 1.59 -13.19 -1.60
C HIS A 101 2.62 -12.93 -2.69
N ASN A 102 3.49 -11.94 -2.50
CA ASN A 102 4.33 -11.38 -3.55
C ASN A 102 5.77 -11.08 -3.08
N SER A 103 6.27 -11.73 -2.01
CA SER A 103 7.63 -11.53 -1.51
C SER A 103 8.72 -11.64 -2.58
N ALA A 104 8.56 -12.52 -3.56
CA ALA A 104 9.48 -12.69 -4.68
C ALA A 104 9.63 -11.45 -5.58
N PHE A 105 8.68 -10.50 -5.50
CA PHE A 105 8.72 -9.22 -6.22
C PHE A 105 9.26 -8.07 -5.36
N ILE A 106 9.59 -8.30 -4.08
CA ILE A 106 10.11 -7.28 -3.17
C ILE A 106 11.64 -7.31 -3.21
N GLY A 107 12.25 -6.22 -3.66
CA GLY A 107 13.71 -6.06 -3.61
C GLY A 107 14.26 -6.08 -2.18
N GLU A 108 15.46 -6.63 -2.00
CA GLU A 108 16.11 -6.76 -0.68
C GLU A 108 16.23 -5.40 0.04
N GLU A 109 16.53 -4.33 -0.69
CA GLU A 109 16.63 -2.98 -0.13
C GLU A 109 15.30 -2.45 0.42
N TYR A 110 14.20 -2.71 -0.29
CA TYR A 110 12.86 -2.30 0.13
C TYR A 110 12.33 -3.18 1.27
N MET A 111 12.63 -4.48 1.26
CA MET A 111 12.36 -5.37 2.38
C MET A 111 13.06 -4.88 3.65
N LYS A 112 14.35 -4.50 3.56
CA LYS A 112 15.10 -3.94 4.69
C LYS A 112 14.51 -2.63 5.21
N SER A 113 14.09 -1.74 4.31
CA SER A 113 13.43 -0.48 4.65
C SER A 113 12.12 -0.73 5.42
N ILE A 114 11.27 -1.65 4.94
CA ILE A 114 10.03 -2.06 5.64
C ILE A 114 10.35 -2.61 7.02
N VAL A 115 11.26 -3.58 7.14
CA VAL A 115 11.65 -4.18 8.42
C VAL A 115 12.18 -3.13 9.39
N HIS A 116 13.03 -2.21 8.93
CA HIS A 116 13.58 -1.16 9.76
C HIS A 116 12.48 -0.24 10.33
N ALA A 117 11.59 0.28 9.47
CA ALA A 117 10.50 1.16 9.90
C ALA A 117 9.55 0.47 10.89
N VAL A 118 9.22 -0.79 10.62
CA VAL A 118 8.37 -1.63 11.48
C VAL A 118 9.03 -1.86 12.85
N CYS A 119 10.33 -2.21 12.88
CA CYS A 119 11.08 -2.37 14.12
C CYS A 119 11.14 -1.07 14.94
N VAL A 120 11.43 0.06 14.29
CA VAL A 120 11.46 1.37 14.95
C VAL A 120 10.10 1.69 15.58
N ARG A 121 8.99 1.41 14.89
CA ARG A 121 7.64 1.61 15.44
C ARG A 121 7.35 0.66 16.60
N ALA A 122 7.69 -0.62 16.47
CA ALA A 122 7.47 -1.63 17.50
C ALA A 122 8.24 -1.36 18.80
N CYS A 123 9.37 -0.64 18.74
CA CYS A 123 10.12 -0.21 19.92
C CYS A 123 9.50 0.98 20.66
N LYS A 124 8.48 1.65 20.12
CA LYS A 124 7.79 2.75 20.82
C LYS A 124 6.91 2.20 21.94
N THR A 125 7.04 2.75 23.14
CA THR A 125 6.30 2.30 24.32
C THR A 125 4.79 2.56 24.15
N MET A 126 3.97 1.54 24.45
CA MET A 126 2.49 1.62 24.43
C MET A 126 1.89 2.01 23.06
N ASP A 127 2.53 1.64 21.96
CA ASP A 127 2.03 1.95 20.63
C ASP A 127 0.94 0.96 20.18
N PRO A 128 -0.24 1.43 19.71
CA PRO A 128 -1.35 0.55 19.31
C PRO A 128 -1.03 -0.31 18.08
N LEU A 129 0.01 0.04 17.31
CA LEU A 129 0.39 -0.68 16.10
C LEU A 129 1.41 -1.80 16.36
N ILE A 130 1.85 -2.03 17.60
CA ILE A 130 2.89 -3.04 17.92
C ILE A 130 2.51 -4.43 17.39
N SER A 131 1.26 -4.88 17.61
CA SER A 131 0.83 -6.21 17.13
C SER A 131 0.96 -6.34 15.62
N HIS A 132 0.47 -5.35 14.87
CA HIS A 132 0.55 -5.30 13.42
C HIS A 132 1.99 -5.23 12.90
N CYS A 133 2.86 -4.53 13.64
CA CYS A 133 4.29 -4.52 13.33
C CYS A 133 4.91 -5.91 13.49
N LEU A 134 4.58 -6.63 14.57
CA LEU A 134 5.06 -8.00 14.78
C LEU A 134 4.51 -8.97 13.73
N ASP A 135 3.26 -8.80 13.30
CA ASP A 135 2.65 -9.60 12.22
C ASP A 135 3.38 -9.41 10.88
N VAL A 136 3.81 -8.19 10.57
CA VAL A 136 4.64 -7.94 9.38
C VAL A 136 5.98 -8.66 9.50
N LEU A 137 6.66 -8.59 10.66
CA LEU A 137 7.93 -9.28 10.87
C LEU A 137 7.79 -10.80 10.76
N ASP A 138 6.71 -11.37 11.28
CA ASP A 138 6.39 -12.79 11.15
C ASP A 138 6.19 -13.18 9.67
N ASN A 139 5.52 -12.35 8.88
CA ASN A 139 5.38 -12.57 7.44
C ASN A 139 6.72 -12.49 6.70
N VAL A 140 7.60 -11.54 7.06
CA VAL A 140 8.96 -11.47 6.48
C VAL A 140 9.73 -12.76 6.75
N LEU A 141 9.66 -13.29 7.98
CA LEU A 141 10.35 -14.54 8.32
C LEU A 141 9.76 -15.78 7.63
N LYS A 142 8.46 -15.78 7.35
CA LYS A 142 7.76 -16.92 6.72
C LYS A 142 7.88 -16.93 5.20
N TYR A 143 7.89 -15.77 4.57
CA TYR A 143 7.73 -15.63 3.11
C TYR A 143 8.87 -14.89 2.41
N GLY A 144 9.67 -14.12 3.15
CA GLY A 144 10.82 -13.36 2.61
C GLY A 144 12.05 -14.21 2.33
#